data_AF-C7G6B7-F1
#
_entry.id   AF-C7G6B7-F1
#
_cell.length_a   1.000
_cell.length_b   1.000
_cell.length_c   1.000
_cell.angle_alpha   90.00
_cell.angle_beta   90.00
_cell.angle_gamma   90.00
#
_symmetry.space_group_name_H-M   'P 1'
#
loop_
_entity.id
_entity.type
_entity.pdbx_description
1 polymer ?
#
loop_
_entity_poly.entity_id
_entity_poly.type
_entity_poly.pdbx_seq_one_letter_code
_entity_poly.pdbx_strand_id
1 'polypeptide(L)'
;MLLEFSCSNYKAIKEKIVFSMVAGSDKSHQEELYEFDDYRVSRITSVYGANGAGKSTLIDAVGYLGFLVRECVKFQEGDKIPRTPHKLSAEKPTAFDIQFVVDGIRYAYGFSMNDVEFLDEYLYHFPSGRQAKIFEREGTKFSYGIKYKKELSQLESKTKSNKLFLTTAEAWCSLKEIIHPFRFF
;
A
#
# COMPACT_ATOMS: atom_id res chain seq x y z
N MET A 1 -6.69 -10.06 -4.75
CA MET A 1 -7.08 -10.58 -3.42
C MET A 1 -6.27 -9.87 -2.34
N LEU A 2 -6.90 -9.24 -1.36
CA LEU A 2 -6.23 -8.64 -0.20
C LEU A 2 -5.73 -9.74 0.75
N LEU A 3 -4.51 -9.61 1.28
CA LEU A 3 -3.96 -10.49 2.31
C LEU A 3 -3.88 -9.77 3.65
N GLU A 4 -3.28 -8.59 3.65
CA GLU A 4 -3.04 -7.81 4.85
C GLU A 4 -3.07 -6.32 4.51
N PHE A 5 -3.60 -5.53 5.43
CA PHE A 5 -3.55 -4.08 5.40
C PHE A 5 -3.12 -3.58 6.77
N SER A 6 -2.30 -2.55 6.80
CA SER A 6 -1.94 -1.88 8.03
C SER A 6 -1.92 -0.38 7.84
N CYS A 7 -2.26 0.35 8.89
CA CYS A 7 -2.17 1.80 8.90
C CYS A 7 -1.79 2.30 10.28
N SER A 8 -1.11 3.44 10.33
CA SER A 8 -0.78 4.15 11.57
C SER A 8 -1.04 5.64 11.42
N ASN A 9 -1.37 6.28 12.54
CA ASN A 9 -1.61 7.72 12.63
C ASN A 9 -2.58 8.27 11.57
N TYR A 10 -3.79 7.72 11.53
CA TYR A 10 -4.85 8.07 10.59
C TYR A 10 -6.21 8.22 11.30
N LYS A 11 -6.77 9.43 11.29
CA LYS A 11 -8.05 9.78 11.98
C LYS A 11 -8.09 9.25 13.43
N ALA A 12 -8.94 8.26 13.73
CA ALA A 12 -9.08 7.69 15.08
C ALA A 12 -7.96 6.68 15.44
N ILE A 13 -7.11 6.29 14.48
CA ILE A 13 -6.05 5.31 14.66
C ILE A 13 -4.76 6.04 14.97
N LYS A 14 -4.27 5.93 16.21
CA LYS A 14 -2.98 6.52 16.61
C LYS A 14 -1.82 5.57 16.30
N GLU A 15 -1.85 4.40 16.94
CA GLU A 15 -0.81 3.38 16.80
C GLU A 15 -1.07 2.49 15.59
N LYS A 16 -0.05 1.76 15.13
CA LYS A 16 -0.18 0.83 14.01
C LYS A 16 -1.22 -0.25 14.33
N ILE A 17 -2.16 -0.45 13.41
CA ILE A 17 -3.07 -1.60 13.42
C ILE A 17 -2.80 -2.47 12.20
N VAL A 18 -3.11 -3.76 12.32
CA VAL A 18 -3.01 -4.73 11.23
C VAL A 18 -4.36 -5.42 11.07
N PHE A 19 -4.88 -5.40 9.85
CA PHE A 19 -6.04 -6.16 9.40
C PHE A 19 -5.55 -7.26 8.47
N SER A 20 -5.76 -8.52 8.84
CA SER A 20 -5.35 -9.68 8.05
C SER A 20 -6.56 -10.48 7.59
N MET A 21 -6.56 -10.86 6.31
CA MET A 21 -7.50 -11.83 5.74
C MET A 21 -6.93 -13.26 5.78
N VAL A 22 -5.67 -13.43 6.19
CA VAL A 22 -5.05 -14.75 6.34
C VAL A 22 -5.75 -15.52 7.46
N ALA A 23 -6.26 -16.70 7.13
CA ALA A 23 -6.99 -17.55 8.06
C ALA A 23 -6.06 -18.08 9.16
N GLY A 24 -6.58 -18.14 10.38
CA GLY A 24 -5.88 -18.70 11.53
C GLY A 24 -5.75 -20.23 11.49
N SER A 25 -5.38 -20.82 12.62
CA SER A 25 -5.23 -22.28 12.76
C SER A 25 -6.55 -23.06 12.78
N ASP A 26 -7.69 -22.36 12.79
CA ASP A 26 -9.01 -22.98 12.72
C ASP A 26 -9.14 -23.83 11.45
N LYS A 27 -9.84 -24.96 11.61
CA LYS A 27 -10.08 -25.95 10.56
C LYS A 27 -11.56 -26.11 10.21
N SER A 28 -12.44 -25.36 10.86
CA SER A 28 -13.83 -25.24 10.43
C SER A 28 -13.88 -24.48 9.10
N HIS A 29 -14.82 -24.88 8.23
CA HIS A 29 -15.10 -24.21 6.95
C HIS A 29 -13.89 -23.98 6.04
N GLN A 30 -12.92 -24.91 6.03
CA GLN A 30 -11.72 -24.80 5.19
C GLN A 30 -12.05 -24.78 3.69
N GLU A 31 -13.13 -25.48 3.30
CA GLU A 31 -13.67 -25.50 1.95
C GLU A 31 -14.11 -24.12 1.44
N GLU A 32 -14.39 -23.18 2.35
CA GLU A 32 -14.78 -21.81 2.02
C GLU A 32 -13.60 -20.84 1.95
N LEU A 33 -12.38 -21.29 2.25
CA LEU A 33 -11.18 -20.47 2.12
C LEU A 33 -10.74 -20.39 0.65
N TYR A 34 -9.97 -19.36 0.33
CA TYR A 34 -9.22 -19.27 -0.91
C TYR A 34 -7.78 -19.69 -0.63
N GLU A 35 -7.24 -20.59 -1.45
CA GLU A 35 -5.85 -21.04 -1.34
C GLU A 35 -4.98 -20.31 -2.36
N PHE A 36 -3.86 -19.77 -1.90
CA PHE A 36 -2.86 -19.14 -2.73
C PHE A 36 -1.46 -19.40 -2.16
N ASP A 37 -0.61 -20.14 -2.89
CA ASP A 37 0.64 -20.66 -2.35
C ASP A 37 0.41 -21.34 -0.98
N ASP A 38 1.15 -20.93 0.05
CA ASP A 38 1.00 -21.41 1.43
C ASP A 38 -0.06 -20.63 2.25
N TYR A 39 -0.77 -19.69 1.62
CA TYR A 39 -1.78 -18.85 2.28
C TYR A 39 -3.18 -19.44 2.14
N ARG A 40 -3.85 -19.57 3.27
CA ARG A 40 -5.31 -19.75 3.36
C ARG A 40 -5.92 -18.39 3.66
N VAL A 41 -6.82 -17.91 2.80
CA VAL A 41 -7.35 -16.55 2.87
C VAL A 41 -8.87 -16.60 3.00
N SER A 42 -9.40 -15.83 3.95
CA SER A 42 -10.84 -15.71 4.19
C SER A 42 -11.48 -14.93 3.04
N ARG A 43 -12.58 -15.43 2.48
CA ARG A 43 -13.35 -14.71 1.45
C ARG A 43 -14.13 -13.53 2.00
N ILE A 44 -14.55 -13.63 3.26
CA ILE A 44 -15.36 -12.64 3.97
C ILE A 44 -14.77 -12.48 5.37
N THR A 45 -14.63 -11.24 5.83
CA THR A 45 -14.21 -10.92 7.20
C THR A 45 -15.13 -9.85 7.77
N SER A 46 -15.58 -10.05 9.01
CA SER A 46 -16.40 -9.10 9.76
C SER A 46 -15.57 -8.37 10.82
N VAL A 47 -15.70 -7.04 10.89
CA VAL A 47 -15.02 -6.21 11.90
C VAL A 47 -16.03 -5.75 12.96
N TYR A 48 -15.89 -6.24 14.19
CA TYR A 48 -16.75 -5.89 15.32
C TYR A 48 -16.03 -4.97 16.33
N GLY A 49 -16.81 -4.25 17.12
CA GLY A 49 -16.29 -3.33 18.14
C GLY A 49 -17.34 -2.31 18.57
N ALA A 50 -17.11 -1.65 19.70
CA ALA A 50 -18.01 -0.63 20.24
C ALA A 50 -18.19 0.58 19.30
N ASN A 51 -19.19 1.43 19.59
CA ASN A 51 -19.33 2.72 18.91
C ASN A 51 -18.09 3.59 19.16
N GLY A 52 -17.55 4.20 18.10
CA GLY A 52 -16.32 4.98 18.18
C GLY A 52 -15.01 4.18 18.23
N ALA A 53 -15.06 2.83 18.20
CA ALA A 53 -13.86 2.00 18.25
C ALA A 53 -12.96 2.03 16.99
N GLY A 54 -13.27 2.87 15.99
CA GLY A 54 -12.44 3.02 14.78
C GLY A 54 -12.77 2.08 13.62
N LYS A 55 -13.86 1.30 13.68
CA LYS A 55 -14.27 0.39 12.59
C LYS A 55 -14.41 1.08 11.23
N SER A 56 -15.17 2.18 11.19
CA SER A 56 -15.34 2.96 9.96
C SER A 56 -14.03 3.61 9.51
N THR A 57 -13.16 3.99 10.46
CA THR A 57 -11.83 4.53 10.16
C THR A 57 -10.94 3.51 9.46
N LEU A 58 -10.99 2.23 9.86
CA LEU A 58 -10.27 1.16 9.17
C LEU A 58 -10.72 1.03 7.70
N ILE A 59 -12.02 0.97 7.44
CA ILE A 59 -12.54 0.85 6.06
C ILE A 59 -12.19 2.07 5.21
N ASP A 60 -12.32 3.25 5.80
CA ASP A 60 -11.97 4.52 5.17
C ASP A 60 -10.46 4.63 4.90
N ALA A 61 -9.59 4.11 5.78
CA ALA A 61 -8.15 4.04 5.57
C ALA A 61 -7.78 3.20 4.34
N VAL A 62 -8.44 2.07 4.12
CA VAL A 62 -8.24 1.24 2.91
C VAL A 62 -8.63 2.00 1.65
N GLY A 63 -9.79 2.65 1.65
CA GLY A 63 -10.24 3.47 0.52
C GLY A 63 -9.33 4.67 0.26
N TYR A 64 -8.80 5.28 1.31
CA TYR A 64 -7.91 6.43 1.23
C TYR A 64 -6.52 6.09 0.69
N LEU A 65 -5.98 4.91 1.02
CA LEU A 65 -4.78 4.38 0.36
C LEU A 65 -4.99 4.32 -1.17
N GLY A 66 -6.06 3.65 -1.61
CA GLY A 66 -6.37 3.53 -3.04
C GLY A 66 -6.67 4.87 -3.73
N PHE A 67 -7.26 5.83 -3.00
CA PHE A 67 -7.41 7.21 -3.48
C PHE A 67 -6.05 7.85 -3.77
N LEU A 68 -5.10 7.80 -2.83
CA LEU A 68 -3.78 8.42 -3.04
C LEU A 68 -3.01 7.80 -4.20
N VAL A 69 -3.03 6.46 -4.32
CA VAL A 69 -2.36 5.76 -5.43
C VAL A 69 -2.92 6.20 -6.78
N ARG A 70 -4.24 6.38 -6.91
CA ARG A 70 -4.86 6.76 -8.19
C ARG A 70 -4.81 8.26 -8.48
N GLU A 71 -4.94 9.09 -7.45
CA GLU A 71 -5.27 10.51 -7.64
C GLU A 71 -4.08 11.44 -7.46
N CYS A 72 -2.99 11.03 -6.78
CA CYS A 72 -1.84 11.91 -6.57
C CYS A 72 -1.13 12.34 -7.87
N VAL A 73 -1.37 11.65 -8.99
CA VAL A 73 -0.90 12.07 -10.32
C VAL A 73 -1.38 13.47 -10.70
N LYS A 74 -2.56 13.87 -10.20
CA LYS A 74 -3.21 15.17 -10.48
C LYS A 74 -2.63 16.31 -9.64
N PHE A 75 -1.90 16.00 -8.56
CA PHE A 75 -1.32 17.00 -7.68
C PHE A 75 -0.28 17.83 -8.44
N GLN A 76 -0.35 19.14 -8.25
CA GLN A 76 0.59 20.11 -8.77
C GLN A 76 1.71 20.36 -7.76
N GLU A 77 2.72 21.11 -8.18
CA GLU A 77 3.81 21.47 -7.29
C GLU A 77 3.32 22.46 -6.23
N GLY A 78 3.66 22.21 -4.97
CA GLY A 78 3.18 23.00 -3.84
C GLY A 78 1.80 22.58 -3.31
N ASP A 79 1.08 21.70 -4.01
CA ASP A 79 -0.15 21.12 -3.47
C ASP A 79 0.17 20.28 -2.24
N LYS A 80 -0.61 20.49 -1.18
CA LYS A 80 -0.57 19.65 0.02
C LYS A 80 -1.18 18.29 -0.25
N ILE A 81 -0.63 17.27 0.40
CA ILE A 81 -1.25 15.94 0.43
C ILE A 81 -2.44 16.02 1.40
N PRO A 82 -3.66 15.60 0.99
CA PRO A 82 -4.86 15.75 1.82
C PRO A 82 -4.87 14.75 2.97
N ARG A 83 -4.05 14.97 4.00
CA ARG A 83 -3.83 14.08 5.15
C ARG A 83 -4.75 14.42 6.32
N THR A 84 -5.19 13.41 7.06
CA THR A 84 -5.92 13.60 8.33
C THR A 84 -5.32 12.68 9.41
N PRO A 85 -4.26 13.13 10.09
CA PRO A 85 -3.59 12.33 11.11
C PRO A 85 -4.43 12.19 12.38
N HIS A 86 -3.97 11.34 13.30
CA HIS A 86 -4.56 11.30 14.63
C HIS A 86 -4.28 12.61 15.38
N LYS A 87 -5.31 13.15 16.06
CA LYS A 87 -5.28 14.48 16.69
C LYS A 87 -4.13 14.66 17.69
N LEU A 88 -3.76 13.59 18.41
CA LEU A 88 -2.66 13.61 19.39
C LEU A 88 -1.28 13.27 18.79
N SER A 89 -1.17 13.18 17.48
CA SER A 89 0.06 12.77 16.77
C SER A 89 0.17 13.47 15.40
N ALA A 90 -0.28 14.72 15.31
CA ALA A 90 -0.30 15.50 14.07
C ALA A 90 1.08 15.62 13.39
N GLU A 91 2.14 15.77 14.19
CA GLU A 91 3.52 15.89 13.73
C GLU A 91 4.13 14.55 13.25
N LYS A 92 3.52 13.42 13.61
CA LYS A 92 4.01 12.12 13.14
C LYS A 92 3.53 11.87 11.70
N PRO A 93 4.28 11.11 10.89
CA PRO A 93 3.81 10.66 9.59
C PRO A 93 2.56 9.79 9.70
N THR A 94 1.75 9.77 8.65
CA THR A 94 0.73 8.73 8.42
C THR A 94 1.37 7.67 7.53
N ALA A 95 1.22 6.39 7.88
CA ALA A 95 1.80 5.30 7.09
C ALA A 95 0.76 4.24 6.75
N PHE A 96 0.93 3.63 5.58
CA PHE A 96 0.12 2.54 5.08
C PHE A 96 1.00 1.42 4.54
N ASP A 97 0.66 0.18 4.86
CA ASP A 97 1.24 -1.01 4.25
C ASP A 97 0.10 -1.92 3.78
N ILE A 98 0.30 -2.56 2.63
CA ILE A 98 -0.69 -3.49 2.07
C ILE A 98 0.01 -4.66 1.39
N GLN A 99 -0.50 -5.86 1.63
CA GLN A 99 -0.11 -7.07 0.95
C GLN A 99 -1.30 -7.66 0.23
N PHE A 100 -1.12 -8.01 -1.03
CA PHE A 100 -2.20 -8.46 -1.89
C PHE A 100 -1.67 -9.34 -3.01
N VAL A 101 -2.57 -10.07 -3.65
CA VAL A 101 -2.30 -10.94 -4.80
C VAL A 101 -3.03 -10.39 -6.02
N VAL A 102 -2.33 -10.21 -7.12
CA VAL A 102 -2.89 -9.90 -8.44
C VAL A 102 -2.21 -10.78 -9.48
N ASP A 103 -2.99 -11.36 -10.40
CA ASP A 103 -2.54 -12.30 -11.43
C ASP A 103 -1.62 -13.41 -10.91
N GLY A 104 -1.95 -13.97 -9.75
CA GLY A 104 -1.19 -15.06 -9.13
C GLY A 104 0.16 -14.65 -8.56
N ILE A 105 0.46 -13.36 -8.43
CA ILE A 105 1.68 -12.85 -7.83
C ILE A 105 1.32 -12.04 -6.58
N ARG A 106 1.98 -12.35 -5.45
CA ARG A 106 1.88 -11.53 -4.24
C ARG A 106 2.76 -10.29 -4.37
N TYR A 107 2.23 -9.17 -3.91
CA TYR A 107 2.89 -7.88 -3.80
C TYR A 107 2.84 -7.40 -2.36
N ALA A 108 3.86 -6.64 -1.97
CA ALA A 108 3.86 -5.83 -0.77
C ALA A 108 4.18 -4.39 -1.18
N TYR A 109 3.27 -3.48 -0.84
CA TYR A 109 3.35 -2.07 -1.17
C TYR A 109 3.11 -1.26 0.10
N GLY A 110 3.81 -0.14 0.24
CA GLY A 110 3.60 0.75 1.37
C GLY A 110 4.27 2.10 1.15
N PHE A 111 3.80 3.08 1.93
CA PHE A 111 4.34 4.43 1.93
C PHE A 111 3.99 5.16 3.22
N SER A 112 4.74 6.21 3.52
CA SER A 112 4.39 7.19 4.55
C SER A 112 4.46 8.61 4.04
N MET A 113 3.74 9.51 4.70
CA MET A 113 3.62 10.91 4.27
C MET A 113 3.38 11.87 5.42
N ASN A 114 3.72 13.14 5.15
CA ASN A 114 3.27 14.30 5.91
C ASN A 114 2.30 15.14 5.03
N ASP A 115 2.04 16.39 5.40
CA ASP A 115 1.13 17.26 4.66
C ASP A 115 1.71 17.76 3.32
N VAL A 116 3.00 17.52 3.06
CA VAL A 116 3.77 18.11 1.96
C VAL A 116 4.28 17.06 0.99
N GLU A 117 4.76 15.92 1.49
CA GLU A 117 5.45 14.93 0.66
C GLU A 117 5.29 13.49 1.16
N PHE A 118 5.54 12.55 0.25
CA PHE A 118 5.76 11.15 0.57
C PHE A 118 7.21 10.96 1.05
N LEU A 119 7.36 10.47 2.27
CA LEU A 119 8.63 10.33 2.96
C LEU A 119 9.35 9.03 2.58
N ASP A 120 8.59 7.95 2.51
CA ASP A 120 9.06 6.65 2.05
C ASP A 120 7.99 5.98 1.20
N GLU A 121 8.43 5.10 0.31
CA GLU A 121 7.58 4.26 -0.51
C GLU A 121 8.36 3.03 -0.97
N TYR A 122 7.70 1.89 -1.02
CA TYR A 122 8.32 0.66 -1.51
C TYR A 122 7.34 -0.20 -2.28
N LEU A 123 7.87 -0.97 -3.22
CA LEU A 123 7.14 -2.04 -3.88
C LEU A 123 8.02 -3.29 -4.02
N TYR A 124 7.49 -4.38 -3.50
CA TYR A 124 8.03 -5.72 -3.60
C TYR A 124 7.04 -6.65 -4.27
N HIS A 125 7.55 -7.68 -4.93
CA HIS A 125 6.75 -8.78 -5.45
C HIS A 125 7.40 -10.12 -5.10
N PHE A 126 6.60 -11.19 -5.09
CA PHE A 126 7.02 -12.52 -4.66
C PHE A 126 6.79 -13.55 -5.78
N PRO A 127 7.50 -13.44 -6.92
CA PRO A 127 7.36 -14.41 -8.01
C PRO A 127 7.82 -15.78 -7.52
N SER A 128 6.95 -16.79 -7.68
CA SER A 128 7.21 -18.14 -7.17
C SER A 128 7.59 -18.15 -5.68
N GLY A 129 6.94 -17.29 -4.88
CA GLY A 129 7.15 -17.19 -3.44
C GLY A 129 8.42 -16.45 -2.98
N ARG A 130 9.32 -16.06 -3.89
CA ARG A 130 10.60 -15.41 -3.51
C ARG A 130 10.51 -13.90 -3.55
N GLN A 131 10.83 -13.22 -2.45
CA GLN A 131 10.85 -11.76 -2.42
C GLN A 131 11.83 -11.18 -3.44
N ALA A 132 11.33 -10.28 -4.29
CA ALA A 132 12.11 -9.49 -5.22
C ALA A 132 11.73 -8.02 -5.08
N LYS A 133 12.75 -7.16 -4.98
CA LYS A 133 12.57 -5.71 -4.95
C LYS A 133 12.21 -5.19 -6.34
N ILE A 134 11.17 -4.37 -6.42
CA ILE A 134 10.90 -3.55 -7.61
C ILE A 134 11.58 -2.20 -7.41
N PHE A 135 11.15 -1.46 -6.40
CA PHE A 135 11.77 -0.20 -6.00
C PHE A 135 11.59 0.08 -4.50
N GLU A 136 12.45 0.95 -3.99
CA GLU A 136 12.30 1.65 -2.71
C GLU A 136 12.65 3.13 -2.93
N ARG A 137 12.00 3.99 -2.19
CA ARG A 137 12.21 5.43 -2.19
C ARG A 137 12.25 5.93 -0.75
N GLU A 138 13.22 6.77 -0.44
CA GLU A 138 13.32 7.53 0.81
C GLU A 138 13.60 9.00 0.48
N GLY A 139 12.58 9.83 0.58
CA GLY A 139 12.58 11.21 0.10
C GLY A 139 12.91 11.28 -1.40
N THR A 140 14.11 11.75 -1.72
CA THR A 140 14.65 11.87 -3.09
C THR A 140 15.58 10.73 -3.50
N LYS A 141 15.88 9.79 -2.59
CA LYS A 141 16.78 8.66 -2.87
C LYS A 141 15.98 7.47 -3.34
N PHE A 142 16.40 6.89 -4.47
CA PHE A 142 15.76 5.71 -5.05
C PHE A 142 16.71 4.51 -5.07
N SER A 143 16.14 3.33 -4.87
CA SER A 143 16.82 2.06 -5.06
C SER A 143 15.93 1.08 -5.83
N TYR A 144 16.53 0.26 -6.68
CA TYR A 144 15.78 -0.61 -7.61
C TYR A 144 16.30 -2.03 -7.58
N GLY A 145 15.41 -2.98 -7.91
CA GLY A 145 15.85 -4.31 -8.32
C GLY A 145 16.65 -4.24 -9.62
N ILE A 146 17.69 -5.08 -9.76
CA ILE A 146 18.60 -5.09 -10.92
C ILE A 146 17.82 -5.14 -12.24
N LYS A 147 16.76 -5.95 -12.30
CA LYS A 147 15.87 -6.11 -13.46
C LYS A 147 15.18 -4.81 -13.86
N TYR A 148 14.79 -3.97 -12.91
CA TYR A 148 13.93 -2.80 -13.14
C TYR A 148 14.70 -1.48 -13.22
N LYS A 149 15.96 -1.47 -12.77
CA LYS A 149 16.78 -0.25 -12.64
C LYS A 149 16.82 0.60 -13.90
N LYS A 150 17.05 -0.02 -15.07
CA LYS A 150 17.21 0.72 -16.34
C LYS A 150 15.98 1.55 -16.70
N GLU A 151 14.79 1.01 -16.49
CA GLU A 151 13.54 1.66 -16.87
C GLU A 151 13.08 2.63 -15.77
N LEU A 152 13.13 2.21 -14.51
CA LEU A 152 12.62 3.00 -13.38
C LEU A 152 13.49 4.21 -13.04
N SER A 153 14.82 4.13 -13.16
CA SER A 153 15.70 5.26 -12.80
C SER A 153 15.49 6.49 -13.69
N GLN A 154 14.95 6.31 -14.90
CA GLN A 154 14.63 7.41 -15.81
C GLN A 154 13.39 8.21 -15.38
N LEU A 155 12.63 7.69 -14.41
CA LEU A 155 11.37 8.27 -13.94
C LEU A 155 11.54 9.05 -12.63
N GLU A 156 12.73 9.02 -12.01
CA GLU A 156 13.04 9.76 -10.79
C GLU A 156 12.77 11.26 -10.96
N SER A 157 13.28 11.85 -12.04
CA SER A 157 13.11 13.28 -12.34
C SER A 157 11.68 13.69 -12.66
N LYS A 158 10.80 12.72 -12.98
CA LYS A 158 9.38 12.94 -13.24
C LYS A 158 8.54 12.83 -11.96
N THR A 159 9.11 12.32 -10.89
CA THR A 159 8.41 12.06 -9.64
C THR A 159 8.60 13.21 -8.67
N LYS A 160 7.54 13.99 -8.49
CA LYS A 160 7.51 15.09 -7.50
C LYS A 160 7.43 14.52 -6.08
N SER A 161 7.86 15.30 -5.09
CA SER A 161 7.85 14.89 -3.68
C SER A 161 6.46 14.51 -3.18
N ASN A 162 5.42 15.22 -3.66
CA ASN A 162 4.01 14.97 -3.35
C ASN A 162 3.31 13.96 -4.27
N LYS A 163 4.05 13.16 -5.04
CA LYS A 163 3.51 12.05 -5.84
C LYS A 163 4.11 10.73 -5.42
N LEU A 164 3.30 9.68 -5.43
CA LEU A 164 3.79 8.32 -5.32
C LEU A 164 4.54 7.93 -6.59
N PHE A 165 5.68 7.27 -6.42
CA PHE A 165 6.49 6.73 -7.49
C PHE A 165 5.77 5.61 -8.23
N LEU A 166 4.96 4.77 -7.55
CA LEU A 166 4.13 3.76 -8.22
C LEU A 166 3.22 4.42 -9.27
N THR A 167 2.56 5.51 -8.90
CA THR A 167 1.66 6.28 -9.76
C THR A 167 2.41 6.90 -10.94
N THR A 168 3.57 7.50 -10.70
CA THR A 168 4.41 8.01 -11.79
C THR A 168 4.89 6.87 -12.68
N ALA A 169 5.34 5.75 -12.12
CA ALA A 169 5.86 4.63 -12.88
C ALA A 169 4.80 4.05 -13.82
N GLU A 170 3.56 3.88 -13.34
CA GLU A 170 2.46 3.37 -14.16
C GLU A 170 2.16 4.28 -15.36
N ALA A 171 2.19 5.59 -15.18
CA ALA A 171 1.92 6.54 -16.26
C ALA A 171 2.98 6.57 -17.36
N TRP A 172 4.21 6.10 -17.08
CA TRP A 172 5.37 6.32 -17.96
C TRP A 172 6.10 5.04 -18.42
N CYS A 173 5.80 3.87 -17.87
CA CYS A 173 6.40 2.60 -18.30
C CYS A 173 5.36 1.50 -18.54
N SER A 174 5.77 0.42 -19.21
CA SER A 174 4.88 -0.72 -19.54
C SER A 174 5.21 -1.99 -18.74
N LEU A 175 5.93 -1.86 -17.62
CA LEU A 175 6.27 -2.98 -16.75
C LEU A 175 5.00 -3.56 -16.14
N LYS A 176 4.75 -4.85 -16.38
CA LYS A 176 3.61 -5.57 -15.77
C LYS A 176 3.69 -5.53 -14.25
N GLU A 177 4.90 -5.58 -13.70
CA GLU A 177 5.18 -5.51 -12.28
C GLU A 177 4.87 -4.13 -11.66
N ILE A 178 4.57 -3.12 -12.47
CA ILE A 178 4.05 -1.81 -12.04
C ILE A 178 2.54 -1.73 -12.34
N ILE A 179 2.12 -2.06 -13.56
CA ILE A 179 0.72 -1.93 -14.01
C ILE A 179 -0.21 -2.84 -13.21
N HIS A 180 0.18 -4.10 -12.98
CA HIS A 180 -0.68 -5.08 -12.32
C HIS A 180 -0.97 -4.69 -10.86
N PRO A 181 0.04 -4.37 -10.03
CA PRO A 181 -0.25 -3.90 -8.67
C PRO A 181 -0.94 -2.54 -8.64
N PHE A 182 -0.69 -1.64 -9.59
CA PHE A 182 -1.44 -0.38 -9.67
C PHE A 182 -2.95 -0.61 -9.88
N ARG A 183 -3.32 -1.53 -10.78
CA ARG A 183 -4.74 -1.87 -11.06
C ARG A 183 -5.48 -2.54 -9.90
N PHE A 184 -4.77 -2.97 -8.87
CA PHE A 184 -5.41 -3.49 -7.65
C PHE A 184 -6.12 -2.38 -6.86
N PHE A 185 -5.64 -1.12 -6.98
CA PHE A 185 -6.17 0.04 -6.28
C PHE A 185 -7.29 0.73 -7.04
#